data_AF-A0A091G4C5-F1
#
_entry.id   AF-A0A091G4C5-F1
#
_cell.length_a   1.000
_cell.length_b   1.000
_cell.length_c   1.000
_cell.angle_alpha   90.00
_cell.angle_beta   90.00
_cell.angle_gamma   90.00
#
_symmetry.space_group_name_H-M   'P 1'
#
loop_
_entity.id
_entity.type
_entity.pdbx_description
1 polymer ?
#
loop_
_entity_poly.entity_id
_entity_poly.type
_entity_poly.pdbx_seq_one_letter_code
_entity_poly.pdbx_strand_id
1 'polypeptide(L)'
;PRDCFEIFQLSKGNSRDGLYIIQPKEDPIVVSCNMQDGGWTVIQHITANSTVDFDRTWQDYKYGFGSVHDNHWLGNEYMHQLTSSSVQYILGIKLVNLNAEIKWGQYEPF
;
A
#
# COMPACT_ATOMS: atom_id res chain seq x y z
N PRO A 1 13.16 6.82 4.20
CA PRO A 1 12.83 5.85 3.13
C PRO A 1 11.60 6.32 2.36
N ARG A 2 11.66 6.28 1.03
CA ARG A 2 10.59 6.76 0.16
C ARG A 2 9.37 5.85 0.15
N ASP A 3 9.62 4.55 0.26
CA ASP A 3 8.62 3.49 0.22
C ASP A 3 9.08 2.27 1.04
N CYS A 4 8.22 1.25 1.13
CA CYS A 4 8.51 0.01 1.84
C CYS A 4 9.66 -0.79 1.19
N PHE A 5 9.87 -0.66 -0.13
CA PHE A 5 10.93 -1.37 -0.83
C PHE A 5 12.30 -0.86 -0.40
N GLU A 6 12.46 0.45 -0.27
CA GLU A 6 13.71 1.04 0.26
C GLU A 6 14.00 0.55 1.69
N ILE A 7 12.98 0.46 2.55
CA ILE A 7 13.13 -0.09 3.91
C ILE A 7 13.58 -1.56 3.84
N PHE A 8 12.93 -2.35 3.00
CA PHE A 8 13.27 -3.75 2.78
C PHE A 8 14.74 -3.92 2.37
N GLN A 9 15.20 -3.13 1.40
CA GLN A 9 16.60 -3.13 0.95
C GLN A 9 17.58 -2.70 2.05
N LEU A 10 17.29 -1.61 2.77
CA LEU A 10 18.14 -1.12 3.88
C LEU A 10 18.27 -2.16 5.00
N SER A 11 17.20 -2.92 5.26
CA SER A 11 17.20 -4.02 6.22
C SER A 11 17.88 -5.30 5.73
N LYS A 12 18.34 -5.35 4.46
CA LYS A 12 18.82 -6.56 3.77
C LYS A 12 17.80 -7.71 3.84
N GLY A 13 16.52 -7.36 3.70
CA GLY A 13 15.40 -8.30 3.76
C GLY A 13 15.02 -8.79 5.17
N ASN A 14 15.54 -8.18 6.25
CA ASN A 14 15.23 -8.60 7.63
C ASN A 14 14.08 -7.81 8.28
N SER A 15 13.52 -6.82 7.57
CA SER A 15 12.31 -6.11 8.02
C SER A 15 11.10 -7.05 8.02
N ARG A 16 10.11 -6.74 8.85
CA ARG A 16 8.91 -7.56 9.05
C ARG A 16 7.69 -6.80 8.57
N ASP A 17 6.62 -7.51 8.26
CA ASP A 17 5.35 -6.88 7.94
C ASP A 17 4.87 -5.99 9.09
N GLY A 18 4.30 -4.84 8.75
CA GLY A 18 3.79 -3.92 9.75
C GLY A 18 3.69 -2.48 9.26
N LEU A 19 3.45 -1.58 10.21
CA LEU A 19 3.34 -0.16 9.93
C LEU A 19 4.72 0.51 9.94
N TYR A 20 4.96 1.33 8.93
CA TYR A 20 6.18 2.09 8.77
C TYR A 20 5.87 3.54 8.41
N ILE A 21 6.80 4.43 8.76
CA ILE A 21 6.78 5.82 8.29
C ILE A 21 7.66 5.89 7.05
N ILE A 22 7.07 6.36 5.94
CA ILE A 22 7.76 6.64 4.70
C ILE A 22 7.60 8.13 4.36
N GLN A 23 8.45 8.64 3.48
CA GLN A 23 8.39 10.02 3.01
C GLN A 23 8.59 10.04 1.49
N PRO A 24 7.51 9.85 0.71
CA PRO A 24 7.58 9.79 -0.76
C PRO A 24 8.01 11.13 -1.38
N LYS A 25 7.58 12.23 -0.78
CA LYS A 25 7.86 13.59 -1.21
C LYS A 25 8.24 14.49 -0.01
N GLU A 26 7.37 15.43 0.36
CA GLU A 26 7.66 16.45 1.39
C GLU A 26 7.24 15.98 2.78
N ASP A 27 6.01 15.48 2.93
CA ASP A 27 5.48 15.09 4.23
C ASP A 27 5.59 13.58 4.49
N PRO A 28 5.93 13.16 5.73
CA PRO A 28 5.92 11.75 6.09
C PRO A 28 4.49 11.21 6.26
N ILE A 29 4.28 9.96 5.85
CA ILE A 29 3.02 9.24 5.99
C ILE A 29 3.24 7.87 6.61
N VAL A 30 2.23 7.36 7.33
CA VAL A 30 2.22 5.99 7.87
C VAL A 30 1.58 5.07 6.84
N VAL A 31 2.26 3.98 6.50
CA VAL A 31 1.77 2.95 5.55
C VAL A 31 1.90 1.56 6.15
N SER A 32 1.12 0.62 5.62
CA SER A 32 1.39 -0.80 5.83
C SER A 32 2.39 -1.29 4.80
N CYS A 33 3.41 -1.99 5.28
CA CYS A 33 4.40 -2.66 4.46
C CYS A 33 4.26 -4.16 4.58
N ASN A 34 4.18 -4.84 3.44
CA ASN A 34 4.36 -6.29 3.36
C ASN A 34 5.79 -6.57 2.92
N MET A 35 6.64 -6.84 3.90
CA MET A 35 8.08 -7.08 3.73
C MET A 35 8.36 -8.51 3.31
N GLN A 36 7.53 -9.46 3.72
CA GLN A 36 7.71 -10.88 3.39
C GLN A 36 7.64 -11.15 1.88
N ASP A 37 6.79 -10.43 1.14
CA ASP A 37 6.66 -10.59 -0.31
C ASP A 37 7.55 -9.59 -1.10
N GLY A 38 8.53 -8.96 -0.45
CA GLY A 38 9.55 -8.14 -1.11
C GLY A 38 9.45 -6.63 -0.90
N GLY A 39 8.75 -6.16 0.14
CA GLY A 39 8.73 -4.73 0.50
C GLY A 39 7.65 -3.92 -0.20
N TRP A 40 6.43 -4.45 -0.28
CA TRP A 40 5.30 -3.76 -0.90
C TRP A 40 4.71 -2.70 0.00
N THR A 41 4.52 -1.50 -0.55
CA THR A 41 3.67 -0.47 0.07
C THR A 41 2.20 -0.79 -0.24
N VAL A 42 1.42 -1.10 0.79
CA VAL A 42 0.01 -1.44 0.63
C VAL A 42 -0.80 -0.17 0.45
N ILE A 43 -1.42 0.00 -0.72
CA ILE A 43 -2.22 1.19 -1.07
C ILE A 43 -3.73 0.99 -0.82
N GLN A 44 -4.18 -0.26 -0.85
CA GLN A 44 -5.53 -0.68 -0.54
C GLN A 44 -5.47 -2.07 0.10
N HIS A 45 -6.26 -2.28 1.15
CA HIS A 45 -6.50 -3.61 1.70
C HIS A 45 -7.95 -3.73 2.13
N ILE A 46 -8.60 -4.84 1.74
CA ILE A 46 -9.99 -5.15 2.09
C ILE A 46 -10.07 -6.64 2.43
N THR A 47 -10.53 -6.92 3.64
CA THR A 47 -10.83 -8.26 4.14
C THR A 47 -12.33 -8.54 4.01
N ALA A 48 -12.71 -9.82 4.01
CA ALA A 48 -14.12 -10.22 4.01
C ALA A 48 -14.91 -9.71 5.23
N ASN A 49 -14.22 -9.35 6.31
CA ASN A 49 -14.81 -8.83 7.54
C ASN A 49 -14.65 -7.30 7.67
N SER A 50 -14.31 -6.60 6.57
CA SER A 50 -14.16 -5.14 6.59
C SER A 50 -15.44 -4.46 7.06
N THR A 51 -15.31 -3.61 8.06
CA THR A 51 -16.37 -2.69 8.50
C THR A 51 -16.22 -1.29 7.90
N VAL A 52 -15.16 -1.07 7.10
CA VAL A 52 -14.90 0.19 6.43
C VAL A 52 -15.79 0.30 5.20
N ASP A 53 -16.59 1.36 5.14
CA ASP A 53 -17.37 1.73 3.96
C ASP A 53 -16.48 2.35 2.87
N PHE A 54 -16.61 1.87 1.64
CA PHE A 54 -15.89 2.33 0.45
C PHE A 54 -16.77 3.19 -0.47
N ASP A 55 -18.07 3.36 -0.19
CA ASP A 55 -18.88 4.38 -0.85
C ASP A 55 -18.63 5.75 -0.20
N ARG A 56 -17.61 6.44 -0.72
CA ARG A 56 -17.00 7.61 -0.07
C ARG A 56 -16.91 8.80 -1.02
N THR A 57 -16.75 9.97 -0.43
CA THR A 57 -16.63 11.22 -1.20
C THR A 57 -15.29 11.30 -1.91
N TRP A 58 -15.19 12.20 -2.89
CA TRP A 58 -13.93 12.52 -3.55
C TRP A 58 -12.84 12.94 -2.55
N GLN A 59 -13.20 13.72 -1.54
CA GLN A 59 -12.25 14.19 -0.53
C GLN A 59 -11.69 13.04 0.30
N ASP A 60 -12.52 12.07 0.67
CA ASP A 60 -12.07 10.85 1.38
C ASP A 60 -11.14 10.03 0.49
N TYR A 61 -11.48 9.82 -0.79
CA TYR A 61 -10.58 9.12 -1.72
C TYR A 61 -9.26 9.85 -1.95
N LYS A 62 -9.27 11.19 -1.91
CA LYS A 62 -8.05 12.00 -2.04
C LYS A 62 -7.09 11.79 -0.87
N TYR A 63 -7.61 11.84 0.36
CA TYR A 63 -6.79 11.81 1.58
C TYR A 63 -6.77 10.47 2.33
N GLY A 64 -7.47 9.47 1.81
CA GLY A 64 -7.54 8.14 2.39
C GLY A 64 -8.60 8.00 3.48
N PHE A 65 -8.96 6.75 3.76
CA PHE A 65 -9.90 6.38 4.81
C PHE A 65 -9.68 4.95 5.28
N GLY A 66 -10.29 4.60 6.42
CA GLY A 66 -10.06 3.32 7.10
C GLY A 66 -8.83 3.38 8.01
N SER A 67 -8.22 2.22 8.26
CA SER A 67 -7.01 2.11 9.09
C SER A 67 -5.93 1.38 8.31
N VAL A 68 -4.77 2.02 8.14
CA VAL A 68 -3.61 1.41 7.48
C VAL A 68 -3.13 0.14 8.19
N HIS A 69 -3.53 -0.10 9.45
CA HIS A 69 -3.29 -1.36 10.13
C HIS A 69 -4.05 -2.54 9.52
N ASP A 70 -5.17 -2.28 8.85
CA ASP A 70 -6.07 -3.30 8.32
C ASP A 70 -6.79 -2.81 7.05
N ASN A 71 -8.12 -2.60 7.09
CA ASN A 71 -8.90 -2.21 5.93
C ASN A 71 -8.77 -0.71 5.64
N HIS A 72 -8.30 -0.36 4.45
CA HIS A 72 -8.08 1.05 4.10
C HIS A 72 -7.98 1.31 2.60
N TRP A 73 -8.13 2.59 2.29
CA TRP A 73 -7.63 3.24 1.08
C TRP A 73 -6.58 4.26 1.49
N LEU A 74 -5.35 4.16 0.97
CA LEU A 74 -4.25 5.03 1.39
C LEU A 74 -4.54 6.50 1.09
N GLY A 75 -5.12 6.79 -0.09
CA GLY A 75 -5.40 8.14 -0.57
C GLY A 75 -4.71 8.44 -1.90
N ASN A 76 -5.47 9.01 -2.84
CA ASN A 76 -5.01 9.28 -4.20
C ASN A 76 -3.85 10.27 -4.24
N GLU A 77 -3.85 11.26 -3.35
CA GLU A 77 -2.77 12.24 -3.27
C GLU A 77 -1.43 11.57 -2.90
N TYR A 78 -1.45 10.64 -1.94
CA TYR A 78 -0.24 9.94 -1.50
C TYR A 78 0.24 8.91 -2.53
N MET A 79 -0.69 8.22 -3.20
CA MET A 79 -0.34 7.36 -4.33
C MET A 79 0.29 8.17 -5.47
N HIS A 80 -0.25 9.34 -5.78
CA HIS A 80 0.36 10.24 -6.75
C HIS A 80 1.76 10.69 -6.30
N GLN A 81 1.97 11.01 -5.03
CA GLN A 81 3.31 11.35 -4.52
C GLN A 81 4.33 10.20 -4.66
N LEU A 82 3.90 8.94 -4.50
CA LEU A 82 4.74 7.77 -4.75
C LEU A 82 5.09 7.65 -6.23
N THR A 83 4.09 7.64 -7.10
CA THR A 83 4.25 7.28 -8.53
C THR A 83 4.62 8.44 -9.46
N SER A 84 4.55 9.70 -9.00
CA SER A 84 4.92 10.87 -9.81
C SER A 84 6.42 11.11 -9.95
N SER A 85 7.24 10.35 -9.24
CA SER A 85 8.70 10.45 -9.33
C SER A 85 9.24 9.75 -10.60
N SER A 86 10.53 9.94 -10.92
CA SER A 86 11.17 9.25 -12.04
C SER A 86 11.38 7.74 -11.82
N VAL A 87 10.93 7.20 -10.68
CA VAL A 87 11.00 5.77 -10.37
C VAL A 87 9.77 5.07 -10.92
N GLN A 88 9.97 3.97 -11.63
CA GLN A 88 8.89 3.15 -12.14
C GLN A 88 8.39 2.22 -11.04
N TYR A 89 7.07 2.24 -10.80
CA TYR A 89 6.41 1.32 -9.89
C TYR A 89 5.73 0.19 -10.67
N ILE A 90 5.61 -0.96 -10.00
CA ILE A 90 4.78 -2.08 -10.42
C ILE A 90 3.58 -2.11 -9.49
N LEU A 91 2.38 -2.24 -10.03
CA LEU A 91 1.18 -2.48 -9.23
C LEU A 91 0.92 -3.98 -9.13
N GLY A 92 0.94 -4.52 -7.92
CA GLY A 92 0.48 -5.87 -7.61
C GLY A 92 -0.96 -5.86 -7.11
N ILE A 93 -1.83 -6.71 -7.69
CA ILE A 93 -3.18 -6.95 -7.19
C ILE A 93 -3.26 -8.41 -6.75
N LYS A 94 -3.62 -8.63 -5.47
CA LYS A 94 -3.82 -9.95 -4.87
C LYS A 94 -5.26 -10.08 -4.40
N LEU A 95 -5.98 -11.05 -4.96
CA LEU A 95 -7.36 -11.37 -4.61
C LEU A 95 -7.39 -12.73 -3.93
N VAL A 96 -8.15 -12.84 -2.85
CA VAL A 96 -8.37 -14.09 -2.11
C VAL A 96 -9.87 -14.37 -2.08
N ASN A 97 -10.28 -15.57 -2.49
CA ASN A 97 -11.68 -15.97 -2.44
C ASN A 97 -12.04 -16.65 -1.09
N LEU A 98 -13.32 -17.00 -0.92
CA LEU A 98 -13.83 -17.63 0.31
C LEU A 98 -13.23 -19.02 0.59
N ASN A 99 -12.63 -19.66 -0.42
CA ASN A 99 -11.95 -20.94 -0.33
C ASN A 99 -10.43 -20.78 -0.06
N ALA A 100 -9.98 -19.56 0.25
CA ALA A 100 -8.58 -19.19 0.43
C ALA A 100 -7.70 -19.37 -0.83
N GLU A 101 -8.31 -19.45 -2.01
CA GLU A 101 -7.55 -19.46 -3.27
C GLU A 101 -7.11 -18.04 -3.62
N ILE A 102 -5.83 -17.90 -4.00
CA ILE A 102 -5.21 -16.63 -4.32
C ILE A 102 -5.10 -16.50 -5.84
N LYS A 103 -5.58 -15.37 -6.38
CA LYS A 103 -5.24 -14.91 -7.73
C LYS A 103 -4.42 -13.63 -7.63
N TRP A 104 -3.37 -13.54 -8.44
CA TRP A 104 -2.48 -12.39 -8.44
C TRP A 104 -2.25 -11.88 -9.87
N GLY A 105 -2.03 -10.58 -10.01
CA GLY A 105 -1.66 -9.94 -11.26
C GLY A 105 -0.74 -8.75 -11.02
N GLN A 106 0.14 -8.48 -11.97
CA GLN A 106 1.08 -7.35 -11.94
C GLN A 106 0.88 -6.46 -13.18
N TYR A 107 1.06 -5.16 -13.00
CA TYR A 107 0.92 -4.16 -14.04
C TYR A 107 2.14 -3.22 -13.99
N GLU A 108 2.78 -3.07 -15.13
CA GLU A 108 4.00 -2.26 -15.28
C GLU A 108 3.97 -1.47 -16.62
N PRO A 109 4.31 -0.16 -16.62
CA PRO A 109 4.48 0.70 -15.45
C PRO A 109 3.13 1.11 -14.82
N PHE A 110 3.15 1.39 -13.51
CA PHE A 110 2.05 2.00 -12.77
C PHE A 110 2.40 3.43 -12.33
#